data_AF-A0A7C1FS53-F1
#
_entry.id   AF-A0A7C1FS53-F1
#
_cell.length_a   1.000
_cell.length_b   1.000
_cell.length_c   1.000
_cell.angle_alpha   90.00
_cell.angle_beta   90.00
_cell.angle_gamma   90.00
#
_symmetry.space_group_name_H-M   'P 1'
#
loop_
_entity.id
_entity.type
_entity.pdbx_description
1 polymer ?
#
loop_
_entity_poly.entity_id
_entity_poly.type
_entity_poly.pdbx_seq_one_letter_code
_entity_poly.pdbx_strand_id
1 'polypeptide(L)' 'MRSGPRESWLVVLFVAGCLLFSYPLMELFNHVDLLLGAPVSVLYLFGAWLGVIGVAWLIHEWRS' A
#
# COMPACT_ATOMS: atom_id res chain seq x y z
N MET A 1 -3.27 17.04 -22.32
CA MET A 1 -2.56 15.87 -21.76
C MET A 1 -3.59 14.76 -21.60
N ARG A 2 -3.60 13.76 -22.49
CA ARG A 2 -4.52 12.62 -22.39
C ARG A 2 -3.89 11.61 -21.44
N SER A 3 -4.08 11.77 -20.14
CA SER A 3 -3.83 10.67 -19.21
C SER A 3 -4.93 9.64 -19.44
N GLY A 4 -4.62 8.55 -20.15
CA GLY A 4 -5.53 7.43 -20.28
C GLY A 4 -5.84 6.86 -18.89
N PRO A 5 -6.97 6.15 -18.70
CA PRO A 5 -7.35 5.55 -17.41
C PRO A 5 -6.28 4.66 -16.76
N ARG A 6 -5.25 4.27 -17.54
CA ARG A 6 -4.10 3.46 -17.12
C ARG A 6 -3.06 4.27 -16.33
N GLU A 7 -2.88 5.56 -16.64
CA GLU A 7 -1.87 6.42 -16.01
C GLU A 7 -2.31 6.88 -14.61
N SER A 8 -3.61 7.15 -14.43
CA SER A 8 -4.16 7.59 -13.15
C SER A 8 -4.08 6.51 -12.06
N TRP A 9 -4.22 5.24 -12.44
CA TRP A 9 -4.14 4.10 -11.52
C TRP A 9 -2.75 3.95 -10.88
N LEU A 10 -1.70 4.12 -11.68
CA LEU A 10 -0.32 4.08 -11.21
C LEU A 10 -0.03 5.22 -10.22
N VAL A 11 -0.59 6.41 -10.48
CA VAL A 11 -0.48 7.55 -9.56
C VAL A 11 -1.24 7.29 -8.26
N VAL A 12 -2.43 6.68 -8.31
CA VAL A 12 -3.18 6.31 -7.11
C VAL A 12 -2.43 5.27 -6.27
N LEU A 13 -1.87 4.23 -6.91
CA LEU A 13 -1.01 3.25 -6.23
C LEU A 13 0.24 3.89 -5.63
N PHE A 14 0.87 4.78 -6.38
CA PHE A 14 2.09 5.46 -5.96
C PHE A 14 1.81 6.38 -4.76
N VAL A 15 0.75 7.18 -4.84
CA VAL A 15 0.31 8.04 -3.72
C VAL A 15 -0.13 7.20 -2.53
N ALA A 16 -0.84 6.08 -2.74
CA ALA A 16 -1.20 5.16 -1.67
C ALA A 16 0.05 4.55 -1.02
N GLY A 17 1.03 4.09 -1.81
CA GLY A 17 2.30 3.60 -1.32
C GLY A 17 3.08 4.68 -0.55
N CYS A 18 3.20 5.89 -1.09
CA CYS A 18 3.84 7.02 -0.42
C CYS A 18 3.12 7.42 0.87
N LEU A 19 1.79 7.38 0.90
CA LEU A 19 1.00 7.68 2.10
C LEU A 19 1.18 6.59 3.16
N LEU A 20 1.17 5.31 2.78
CA LEU A 20 1.41 4.21 3.71
C LEU A 20 2.86 4.16 4.22
N PHE A 21 3.84 4.56 3.40
CA PHE A 21 5.25 4.67 3.80
C PHE A 21 5.61 6.05 4.40
N SER A 22 4.65 6.94 4.58
CA SER A 22 4.92 8.24 5.19
C SER A 22 5.37 8.05 6.64
N TYR A 23 6.53 8.61 6.97
CA TYR A 23 7.15 8.62 8.30
C TYR A 23 6.18 8.83 9.49
N PRO A 24 5.17 9.74 9.45
CA PRO A 24 4.22 9.89 10.56
C PRO A 24 3.32 8.68 10.82
N LEU A 25 2.92 7.95 9.78
CA LEU A 25 2.15 6.70 9.93
C LEU A 25 3.03 5.59 10.48
N MET A 26 4.30 5.55 10.07
CA MET A 26 5.26 4.61 10.62
C MET A 26 5.49 4.85 12.11
N GLU A 27 5.58 6.11 12.56
CA GLU A 27 5.80 6.46 13.97
C GLU A 27 4.63 6.01 14.86
N LEU A 28 3.40 6.12 14.37
CA LEU A 28 2.19 5.66 15.07
C LEU A 28 2.15 4.13 15.27
N PHE A 29 2.82 3.37 14.41
CA PHE A 29 2.99 1.91 14.51
C PHE A 29 4.40 1.50 14.96
N ASN A 30 5.25 2.46 15.34
CA ASN A 30 6.60 2.25 15.87
C ASN A 30 6.58 2.12 17.40
N HIS A 31 5.48 1.64 17.96
CA HIS A 31 5.45 1.12 19.31
C HIS A 31 5.92 -0.33 19.26
N VAL A 32 6.64 -0.79 20.29
CA VAL A 32 7.15 -2.18 20.42
C VAL A 32 5.99 -3.13 20.77
N ASP A 33 4.91 -3.04 20.01
CA ASP A 33 3.80 -3.97 20.09
C ASP A 33 4.15 -5.17 19.19
N LEU A 34 4.25 -6.33 19.81
CA LEU A 34 4.46 -7.59 19.13
C LEU A 34 3.09 -8.23 18.87
N LEU A 35 2.61 -8.16 17.62
CA LEU A 35 1.47 -8.97 17.19
C LEU A 35 1.98 -10.32 16.68
N LEU A 36 1.44 -11.42 17.22
CA LEU A 36 1.82 -12.79 16.82
C LEU A 36 3.34 -13.08 16.92
N GLY A 37 4.07 -12.35 17.77
CA GLY A 37 5.52 -12.48 17.92
C GLY A 37 6.36 -11.67 16.90
N ALA A 38 5.72 -10.88 16.03
CA ALA A 38 6.38 -9.99 15.08
C ALA A 38 6.03 -8.52 15.35
N PRO A 39 6.92 -7.55 15.01
CA PRO A 39 6.60 -6.14 15.15
C PRO A 39 5.42 -5.76 14.27
N VAL A 40 4.44 -5.04 14.83
CA VAL A 40 3.26 -4.55 14.08
C VAL A 40 3.67 -3.78 12.82
N SER A 41 4.77 -3.02 12.89
CA SER A 41 5.30 -2.24 11.76
C SER A 41 5.65 -3.14 10.56
N VAL A 42 6.14 -4.35 10.79
CA VAL A 42 6.44 -5.33 9.72
C VAL A 42 5.15 -5.88 9.12
N LEU A 43 4.18 -6.26 9.95
CA LEU A 43 2.88 -6.76 9.48
C LEU A 43 2.15 -5.70 8.65
N TYR A 44 2.20 -4.45 9.09
CA TYR A 44 1.65 -3.32 8.38
C TYR A 44 2.32 -3.15 7.01
N LEU A 45 3.66 -3.14 6.96
CA LEU A 45 4.43 -2.98 5.74
C LEU A 45 4.07 -4.04 4.68
N PHE A 46 4.05 -5.32 5.08
CA PHE A 46 3.74 -6.42 4.18
C PHE A 46 2.26 -6.45 3.80
N GLY A 47 1.34 -6.15 4.73
CA GLY A 47 -0.10 -6.10 4.45
C GLY A 47 -0.46 -4.95 3.50
N ALA A 48 0.11 -3.77 3.72
CA ALA A 48 0.06 -2.61 2.85
C ALA A 48 0.48 -2.96 1.41
N TRP A 49 1.66 -3.58 1.30
CA TRP A 49 2.25 -3.95 0.02
C TRP A 49 1.42 -5.00 -0.73
N LEU A 50 0.92 -6.02 -0.02
CA LEU A 50 0.01 -7.00 -0.61
C LEU A 50 -1.33 -6.38 -1.02
N GLY A 51 -1.86 -5.41 -0.25
CA GLY A 51 -3.05 -4.66 -0.63
C GLY A 51 -2.86 -3.92 -1.95
N VAL A 52 -1.74 -3.21 -2.11
CA VAL A 52 -1.36 -2.49 -3.34
C VAL A 52 -1.30 -3.46 -4.54
N ILE A 53 -0.62 -4.60 -4.39
CA ILE A 53 -0.53 -5.62 -5.45
C ILE A 53 -1.90 -6.24 -5.75
N GLY A 54 -2.69 -6.53 -4.71
CA GLY A 54 -4.01 -7.14 -4.83
C GLY A 54 -4.99 -6.23 -5.57
N VAL A 55 -5.00 -4.92 -5.28
CA VAL A 55 -5.84 -3.97 -6.02
C VAL A 55 -5.34 -3.81 -7.46
N ALA A 56 -4.03 -3.84 -7.71
CA ALA A 56 -3.48 -3.83 -9.07
C ALA A 56 -3.91 -5.03 -9.89
N TRP A 57 -3.85 -6.21 -9.28
CA TRP A 57 -4.30 -7.45 -9.88
C TRP A 57 -5.81 -7.45 -10.12
N LEU A 58 -6.59 -7.00 -9.14
CA LEU A 58 -8.04 -6.86 -9.26
C LEU A 58 -8.39 -5.95 -10.44
N ILE A 59 -7.79 -4.77 -10.55
CA ILE A 59 -8.07 -3.85 -11.66
C ILE A 59 -7.66 -4.43 -13.02
N HIS A 60 -6.60 -5.23 -13.06
CA HIS A 60 -6.21 -5.96 -14.26
C HIS A 60 -7.29 -6.99 -14.65
N GLU A 61 -7.74 -7.81 -13.70
CA GLU A 61 -8.77 -8.83 -13.91
C GLU A 61 -10.11 -8.23 -14.34
N TRP A 62 -10.55 -7.14 -13.71
CA TRP A 62 -11.81 -6.46 -14.04
C TRP A 62 -11.83 -5.80 -15.43
N ARG A 63 -10.66 -5.69 -16.08
CA ARG A 63 -10.51 -5.11 -17.42
C ARG A 63 -10.21 -6.16 -18.49
N SER A 64 -9.97 -7.42 -18.09
CA SER A 64 -9.83 -8.60 -18.96
C SER A 64 -11.19 -9.14 -19.40
#